data_AF-A0A6G0AC78-F1
#
_entry.id   AF-A0A6G0AC78-F1
#
_cell.length_a   1.000
_cell.length_b   1.000
_cell.length_c   1.000
_cell.angle_alpha   90.00
_cell.angle_beta   90.00
_cell.angle_gamma   90.00
#
_symmetry.space_group_name_H-M   'P 1'
#
loop_
_entity.id
_entity.type
_entity.pdbx_description
1 polymer ?
#
loop_
_entity_poly.entity_id
_entity_poly.type
_entity_poly.pdbx_seq_one_letter_code
_entity_poly.pdbx_strand_id
1 'polypeptide(L)'
;MFNNQLSEITQPIKNELDSFNEIFRESLRSNVGLVDLVARYIIRQKGKKIRPLLVLLSAKVCGGINERSYRGAVLVELLHTATLVHDD
;
A
#
# COMPACT_ATOMS: atom_id res chain seq x y z
N MET A 1 -7.08 -24.19 4.78
CA MET A 1 -8.08 -23.83 3.74
C MET A 1 -8.79 -22.53 4.15
N PHE A 2 -8.09 -21.39 4.14
CA PHE A 2 -8.60 -20.09 4.61
C PHE A 2 -8.19 -18.93 3.67
N ASN A 3 -8.39 -19.08 2.36
CA ASN A 3 -7.84 -18.10 1.39
C ASN A 3 -8.81 -17.62 0.29
N ASN A 4 -10.13 -17.75 0.46
CA ASN A 4 -11.10 -17.27 -0.54
C ASN A 4 -11.65 -15.86 -0.23
N GLN A 5 -11.80 -15.50 1.04
CA GLN A 5 -12.49 -14.25 1.42
C GLN A 5 -11.70 -12.99 1.09
N LEU A 6 -10.37 -12.97 1.29
CA LEU A 6 -9.58 -11.76 1.00
C LEU A 6 -9.43 -11.53 -0.50
N SER A 7 -9.34 -12.60 -1.31
CA SER A 7 -9.36 -12.49 -2.77
C SER A 7 -10.71 -11.94 -3.25
N GLU A 8 -11.82 -12.36 -2.67
CA GLU A 8 -13.16 -11.82 -3.00
C GLU A 8 -13.26 -10.32 -2.63
N ILE A 9 -12.76 -9.92 -1.47
CA ILE A 9 -12.78 -8.50 -1.01
C ILE A 9 -11.88 -7.62 -1.88
N THR A 10 -10.75 -8.14 -2.34
CA THR A 10 -9.77 -7.38 -3.15
C THR A 10 -10.15 -7.32 -4.62
N GLN A 11 -10.93 -8.28 -5.12
CA GLN A 11 -11.31 -8.40 -6.53
C GLN A 11 -11.87 -7.10 -7.14
N PRO A 12 -12.75 -6.33 -6.48
CA PRO A 12 -13.29 -5.11 -7.05
C PRO A 12 -12.24 -4.04 -7.32
N ILE A 13 -11.12 -4.04 -6.61
CA ILE A 13 -10.07 -3.00 -6.70
C ILE A 13 -8.71 -3.56 -7.07
N LYS A 14 -8.68 -4.70 -7.76
CA LYS A 14 -7.42 -5.41 -8.07
C LYS A 14 -6.46 -4.54 -8.89
N ASN A 15 -6.95 -3.90 -9.95
CA ASN A 15 -6.12 -3.05 -10.81
C ASN A 15 -5.63 -1.81 -10.06
N GLU A 16 -6.49 -1.27 -9.19
CA GLU A 16 -6.18 -0.13 -8.35
C GLU A 16 -5.14 -0.49 -7.28
N LEU A 17 -5.18 -1.71 -6.73
CA LEU A 17 -4.12 -2.21 -5.85
C LEU A 17 -2.77 -2.35 -6.56
N ASP A 18 -2.77 -2.80 -7.82
CA ASP A 18 -1.55 -2.87 -8.62
C ASP A 18 -0.97 -1.47 -8.85
N SER A 19 -1.82 -0.50 -9.23
CA SER A 19 -1.43 0.91 -9.39
C SER A 19 -0.90 1.50 -8.07
N PHE A 20 -1.58 1.24 -6.96
CA PHE A 20 -1.13 1.63 -5.63
C PHE A 20 0.26 1.06 -5.30
N ASN A 21 0.52 -0.21 -5.65
CA ASN A 21 1.81 -0.83 -5.39
C ASN A 21 2.95 -0.19 -6.18
N GLU A 22 2.69 0.32 -7.38
CA GLU A 22 3.66 1.08 -8.17
C GLU A 22 3.95 2.43 -7.52
N ILE A 23 2.89 3.21 -7.24
CA ILE A 23 3.01 4.54 -6.61
C ILE A 23 3.70 4.44 -5.24
N PHE A 24 3.36 3.42 -4.44
CA PHE A 24 3.97 3.20 -3.13
C PHE A 24 5.48 2.90 -3.24
N ARG A 25 5.89 2.07 -4.20
CA ARG A 25 7.31 1.78 -4.44
C ARG A 25 8.07 3.01 -4.90
N GLU A 26 7.45 3.82 -5.76
CA GLU A 26 8.05 5.06 -6.24
C GLU A 26 8.22 6.08 -5.10
N SER A 27 7.22 6.17 -4.21
CA SER A 27 7.21 7.08 -3.06
C SER A 27 8.29 6.79 -2.03
N LEU A 28 8.89 5.60 -2.05
CA LEU A 28 9.94 5.16 -1.12
C LEU A 28 11.36 5.25 -1.70
N ARG A 29 11.51 5.69 -2.95
CA ARG A 29 12.85 5.87 -3.56
C ARG A 29 13.61 6.98 -2.88
N SER A 30 14.92 6.78 -2.71
CA SER A 30 15.82 7.79 -2.16
C SER A 30 17.06 7.96 -3.03
N ASN A 31 17.54 9.20 -3.14
CA ASN A 31 18.83 9.49 -3.79
C ASN A 31 20.03 9.10 -2.90
N VAL A 32 19.78 8.75 -1.64
CA VAL A 32 20.80 8.26 -0.70
C VAL A 32 20.82 6.74 -0.75
N GLY A 33 21.92 6.17 -1.25
CA GLY A 33 22.01 4.73 -1.54
C GLY A 33 21.70 3.81 -0.36
N LEU A 34 22.14 4.14 0.85
CA LEU A 34 21.85 3.34 2.05
C LEU A 34 20.36 3.36 2.41
N VAL A 35 19.73 4.54 2.36
CA VAL A 35 18.30 4.71 2.65
C VAL A 35 17.47 3.93 1.63
N ASP A 36 17.84 4.00 0.35
CA ASP A 36 17.15 3.29 -0.72
C ASP A 36 17.29 1.76 -0.62
N LEU A 37 18.45 1.27 -0.15
CA LEU A 37 18.65 -0.15 0.14
C LEU A 37 17.72 -0.63 1.26
N VAL A 38 17.65 0.12 2.36
CA VAL A 38 16.79 -0.20 3.51
C VAL A 38 15.32 -0.13 3.11
N ALA A 39 14.90 0.90 2.39
CA ALA A 39 13.54 1.04 1.87
C ALA A 39 13.14 -0.16 0.99
N ARG A 40 14.01 -0.59 0.07
CA ARG A 40 13.77 -1.78 -0.76
C ARG A 40 13.65 -3.07 0.04
N TYR A 41 14.41 -3.21 1.14
CA TYR A 41 14.31 -4.35 2.02
C TYR A 41 12.96 -4.39 2.75
N ILE A 42 12.52 -3.26 3.30
CA ILE A 42 11.25 -3.15 4.02
C ILE A 42 10.06 -3.50 3.12
N ILE A 43 10.03 -2.99 1.88
CA ILE A 43 8.93 -3.23 0.92
C ILE A 43 8.82 -4.70 0.49
N ARG A 44 9.93 -5.47 0.54
CA ARG A 44 9.91 -6.90 0.17
C ARG A 44 9.08 -7.76 1.13
N GLN A 45 8.81 -7.28 2.34
CA GLN A 45 7.97 -8.00 3.29
C GLN A 45 6.52 -8.07 2.79
N LYS A 46 6.01 -9.30 2.61
CA LYS A 46 4.65 -9.54 2.13
C LYS A 46 3.64 -9.30 3.26
N GLY A 47 3.20 -8.06 3.41
CA GLY A 47 2.00 -7.72 4.18
C GLY A 47 0.72 -8.00 3.38
N LYS A 48 -0.40 -8.24 4.09
CA LYS A 48 -1.74 -8.33 3.47
C LYS A 48 -2.27 -6.98 2.96
N LYS A 49 -1.54 -5.88 3.22
CA LYS A 49 -1.86 -4.50 2.79
C LYS A 49 -3.30 -4.08 3.10
N ILE A 50 -3.77 -4.45 4.30
CA ILE A 50 -5.15 -4.21 4.72
C ILE A 50 -5.49 -2.72 4.80
N ARG A 51 -4.53 -1.88 5.19
CA ARG A 51 -4.73 -0.44 5.34
C ARG A 51 -5.02 0.26 4.00
N PRO A 52 -4.17 0.16 2.96
CA PRO A 52 -4.47 0.77 1.67
C PRO A 52 -5.68 0.11 0.99
N LEU A 53 -5.91 -1.18 1.20
CA LEU A 53 -7.13 -1.85 0.75
C LEU A 53 -8.39 -1.16 1.26
N LEU A 54 -8.44 -0.84 2.55
CA LEU A 54 -9.58 -0.18 3.18
C LEU A 54 -9.80 1.22 2.59
N VAL A 55 -8.73 1.99 2.40
CA VAL A 55 -8.81 3.34 1.80
C VAL A 55 -9.38 3.29 0.38
N LEU A 56 -8.89 2.37 -0.46
CA LEU A 56 -9.34 2.25 -1.85
C LEU A 56 -10.78 1.74 -1.95
N LEU A 57 -11.19 0.78 -1.12
CA LEU A 57 -12.59 0.33 -1.07
C LEU A 57 -13.52 1.44 -0.59
N SER A 58 -13.14 2.19 0.44
CA SER A 58 -13.93 3.34 0.92
C SER A 58 -14.07 4.40 -0.16
N ALA A 59 -12.99 4.75 -0.86
CA ALA A 59 -13.05 5.68 -1.98
C ALA A 59 -13.99 5.19 -3.09
N LYS A 60 -13.93 3.90 -3.43
CA LYS A 60 -14.79 3.30 -4.44
C LYS A 60 -16.29 3.43 -4.12
N VAL A 61 -16.67 3.27 -2.85
CA VAL A 61 -18.07 3.41 -2.41
C VAL A 61 -18.49 4.89 -2.26
N CYS A 62 -17.57 5.78 -1.91
CA CYS A 62 -17.87 7.20 -1.62
C CYS A 62 -17.80 8.15 -2.84
N GLY A 63 -17.61 7.64 -4.06
CA GLY A 63 -17.54 8.49 -5.27
C GLY A 63 -16.47 8.11 -6.28
N GLY A 64 -15.79 6.98 -6.08
CA GLY A 64 -14.79 6.45 -7.01
C GLY A 64 -13.36 6.69 -6.55
N ILE A 65 -12.45 5.89 -7.11
CA ILE A 65 -11.01 5.99 -6.85
C ILE A 65 -10.41 7.02 -7.79
N ASN A 66 -9.60 7.92 -7.25
CA ASN A 66 -8.85 8.92 -8.00
C ASN A 66 -7.46 9.14 -7.38
N GLU A 67 -6.70 10.07 -7.95
CA GLU A 67 -5.35 10.43 -7.47
C GLU A 67 -5.28 10.74 -5.97
N ARG A 68 -6.30 11.39 -5.40
CA ARG A 68 -6.32 11.69 -3.96
C ARG A 68 -6.50 10.42 -3.13
N SER A 69 -7.28 9.47 -3.62
CA SER A 69 -7.46 8.15 -2.99
C SER A 69 -6.14 7.38 -2.96
N TYR A 70 -5.38 7.37 -4.06
CA TYR A 70 -4.05 6.75 -4.11
C TYR A 70 -3.06 7.41 -3.15
N ARG A 71 -2.98 8.74 -3.15
CA ARG A 71 -2.13 9.48 -2.22
C ARG A 71 -2.49 9.19 -0.77
N GLY A 72 -3.79 9.12 -0.44
CA GLY A 72 -4.26 8.76 0.89
C GLY A 72 -3.86 7.35 1.29
N ALA A 73 -4.05 6.37 0.39
CA ALA A 73 -3.65 4.99 0.63
C ALA A 73 -2.13 4.86 0.86
N VAL A 74 -1.33 5.56 0.05
CA VAL A 74 0.14 5.60 0.16
C VAL A 74 0.57 6.22 1.48
N LEU A 75 -0.01 7.36 1.85
CA LEU A 75 0.31 8.03 3.11
C LEU A 75 0.05 7.12 4.32
N VAL A 76 -1.10 6.44 4.36
CA VAL A 76 -1.43 5.52 5.45
C VAL A 76 -0.44 4.36 5.53
N GLU A 77 -0.08 3.77 4.40
CA GLU A 77 0.88 2.66 4.37
C GLU A 77 2.31 3.11 4.70
N LEU A 78 2.71 4.31 4.28
CA LEU A 78 4.00 4.92 4.66
C LEU A 78 4.08 5.15 6.17
N LEU A 79 3.03 5.71 6.79
CA LEU A 79 2.99 5.91 8.24
C LEU A 79 3.08 4.57 8.99
N HIS A 80 2.37 3.55 8.53
CA HIS A 80 2.47 2.21 9.09
C HIS A 80 3.87 1.61 8.93
N THR A 81 4.50 1.82 7.78
CA THR A 81 5.86 1.35 7.52
C THR A 81 6.86 2.06 8.44
N ALA A 82 6.70 3.37 8.65
CA ALA A 82 7.55 4.14 9.53
C ALA A 82 7.46 3.66 10.99
N THR A 83 6.26 3.33 11.49
CA THR A 83 6.12 2.79 12.85
C THR A 83 6.82 1.44 12.98
N LEU A 84 6.66 0.53 12.02
CA LEU A 84 7.35 -0.77 12.04
C LEU A 84 8.87 -0.62 12.10
N VAL A 85 9.44 0.29 11.30
CA VAL A 85 10.89 0.54 11.26
C VAL A 85 11.42 1.17 12.55
N HIS A 86 10.59 1.94 13.25
CA HIS A 86 10.97 2.56 14.53
C HIS A 86 10.75 1.64 15.73
N ASP A 87 9.78 0.72 15.64
CA ASP A 87 9.46 -0.25 16.68
C ASP A 87 10.46 -1.43 16.69
N ASP A 88 10.95 -1.83 15.51
CA ASP A 88 11.99 -2.86 15.32
C ASP A 88 13.42 -2.28 15.45
#